data_AF-A0A8T4JP66-F1
#
_entry.id   AF-A0A8T4JP66-F1
#
_cell.length_a   1.000
_cell.length_b   1.000
_cell.length_c   1.000
_cell.angle_alpha   90.00
_cell.angle_beta   90.00
_cell.angle_gamma   90.00
#
_symmetry.space_group_name_H-M   'P 1'
#
loop_
_entity.id
_entity.type
_entity.pdbx_description
1 polymer ?
#
loop_
_entity_poly.entity_id
_entity_poly.type
_entity_poly.pdbx_seq_one_letter_code
_entity_poly.pdbx_strand_id
1 'polypeptide(L)'
;MIKDYKQKKGELTIQQIVILILLLVGFAIVLLFLYLFGFDDQTKEQVCHQSVIYRSSVPIEGVIDLPLKCETDKICITTKLFGKGNCYDDFQGEKYITERVTKNEKRIDDEINKIIAKEMKKCWWMMGQGLVSVYEGSWKSATEKLDCNICTRIAFDKNLKAKRPKVYGYKTYLLTNKIDSGQTYWQFLTKSNSNYMEGYKAEEDFFETKEQTAIIYAEATKGKLQDLFPWGGGVGGAIVGGAIIGTMVPIPGATFIGAGIGGVLSFWGGDGAKKLVKKYYPGFDSDDVFTSIQFVPYNIETLENMECSSFQGEF
;
A
#
# COMPACT_ATOMS: atom_id res chain seq x y z
N MET A 1 -4.22 29.46 72.41
CA MET A 1 -2.97 28.70 72.23
C MET A 1 -2.57 28.78 70.78
N ILE A 2 -1.46 29.44 70.46
CA ILE A 2 -0.91 29.50 69.09
C ILE A 2 0.09 28.34 68.97
N LYS A 3 -0.13 27.41 68.03
CA LYS A 3 0.80 26.30 67.80
C LYS A 3 1.97 26.80 66.97
N ASP A 4 3.10 26.98 67.63
CA ASP A 4 4.34 27.43 67.01
C ASP A 4 4.84 26.40 65.98
N TYR A 5 4.77 26.74 64.69
CA TYR A 5 5.14 25.84 63.59
C TYR A 5 6.66 25.85 63.44
N LYS A 6 7.35 25.14 64.34
CA LYS A 6 8.81 25.06 64.42
C LYS A 6 9.39 24.60 63.08
N GLN A 7 9.90 25.56 62.29
CA GLN A 7 10.45 25.31 60.96
C GLN A 7 11.66 24.38 61.06
N LYS A 8 11.44 23.08 60.79
CA LYS A 8 12.52 22.15 60.52
C LYS A 8 13.14 22.55 59.19
N LYS A 9 14.25 23.29 59.24
CA LYS A 9 15.08 23.55 58.06
C LYS A 9 15.53 22.20 57.53
N GLY A 10 15.07 21.83 56.34
CA GLY A 10 15.50 20.61 55.67
C GLY A 10 16.96 20.77 55.28
N GLU A 11 17.84 20.09 56.02
CA GLU A 11 19.25 20.02 55.69
C GLU A 11 19.41 19.10 54.47
N LEU A 12 19.37 19.70 53.28
CA LEU A 12 19.69 19.00 52.05
C LEU A 12 21.18 18.63 52.07
N THR A 13 21.47 17.39 52.42
CA THR A 13 22.83 16.85 52.41
C THR A 13 23.45 17.11 51.03
N ILE A 14 24.67 17.64 50.98
CA ILE A 14 25.37 17.98 49.73
C ILE A 14 25.39 16.79 48.74
N GLN A 15 25.44 15.56 49.25
CA GLN A 15 25.32 14.32 48.47
C GLN A 15 24.02 14.25 47.62
N GLN A 16 22.88 14.68 48.16
CA GLN A 16 21.60 14.69 47.43
C GLN A 16 21.63 15.68 46.26
N ILE A 17 22.32 16.82 46.42
CA ILE A 17 22.50 17.82 45.36
C ILE A 17 23.36 17.24 44.22
N VAL A 18 24.46 16.56 44.55
CA VAL A 18 25.34 15.92 43.54
C VAL A 18 24.60 14.83 42.78
N ILE A 19 23.84 13.97 43.47
CA ILE A 19 23.01 12.93 42.83
C ILE A 19 21.95 13.55 41.90
N LEU A 20 21.29 14.63 42.34
CA LEU A 20 20.30 15.33 41.53
C LEU A 20 20.90 15.92 40.25
N ILE A 21 22.09 16.54 40.33
CA ILE A 21 22.80 17.08 39.17
C ILE A 21 23.18 15.95 38.20
N LEU A 22 23.74 14.84 38.70
CA LEU A 22 24.09 13.69 37.85
C LEU A 22 22.87 13.07 37.16
N LEU A 23 21.73 12.99 37.85
CA LEU A 23 20.47 12.50 37.27
C LEU A 23 19.97 13.44 36.17
N LEU A 24 19.98 14.76 36.40
CA LEU A 24 19.57 15.75 35.40
C LEU A 24 20.49 15.75 34.17
N VAL A 25 21.80 15.65 34.34
CA VAL A 25 22.77 15.56 33.24
C VAL A 25 22.60 14.25 32.48
N GLY A 26 22.44 13.11 33.18
CA GLY A 26 22.19 11.82 32.54
C GLY A 26 20.89 11.81 31.73
N PHE A 27 19.81 12.36 32.28
CA PHE A 27 18.53 12.50 31.59
C PHE A 27 18.64 13.43 30.36
N ALA A 28 19.35 14.55 30.46
CA ALA A 28 19.60 15.45 29.33
C ALA A 28 20.41 14.78 28.21
N ILE A 29 21.40 13.94 28.56
CA ILE A 29 22.16 13.14 27.59
C ILE A 29 21.23 12.13 26.89
N VAL A 30 20.38 11.42 27.63
CA VAL A 30 19.41 10.48 27.04
C VAL A 30 18.41 11.20 26.12
N LEU A 31 17.87 12.35 26.51
CA LEU A 31 17.02 13.17 25.64
C LEU A 31 17.75 13.65 24.39
N LEU A 32 19.02 14.05 24.50
CA LEU A 32 19.84 14.42 23.34
C LEU A 32 20.03 13.24 22.38
N PHE A 33 20.29 12.03 22.89
CA PHE A 33 20.35 10.83 22.05
C PHE A 33 19.00 10.55 21.38
N LEU A 34 17.88 10.59 22.12
CA LEU A 34 16.54 10.37 21.55
C LEU A 34 16.18 11.40 20.47
N TYR A 35 16.59 12.66 20.65
CA TYR A 35 16.43 13.72 19.63
C TYR A 35 17.32 13.47 18.40
N LEU A 36 18.57 13.06 18.60
CA LEU A 36 19.50 12.74 17.50
C LEU A 36 19.12 11.47 16.72
N PHE A 37 18.37 10.54 17.33
CA PHE A 37 17.94 9.31 16.68
C PHE A 37 16.80 9.49 15.66
N GLY A 38 16.17 10.67 15.58
CA GLY A 38 15.39 11.09 14.41
C GLY A 38 14.22 10.16 14.04
N PHE A 39 13.35 9.85 15.01
CA PHE A 39 12.23 8.90 14.86
C PHE A 39 11.10 9.31 13.86
N ASP A 40 11.23 10.40 13.11
CA ASP A 40 10.08 11.03 12.44
C ASP A 40 9.48 10.20 11.29
N ASP A 41 10.30 9.66 10.36
CA ASP A 41 9.77 9.15 9.08
C ASP A 41 9.33 7.68 9.08
N GLN A 42 9.99 6.77 9.80
CA GLN A 42 9.60 5.34 9.80
C GLN A 42 8.34 5.04 10.64
N THR A 43 7.86 6.01 11.43
CA THR A 43 6.70 5.80 12.31
C THR A 43 5.41 5.57 11.54
N LYS A 44 5.14 6.31 10.45
CA LYS A 44 3.87 6.23 9.72
C LYS A 44 3.63 4.85 9.09
N GLU A 45 4.63 4.34 8.38
CA GLU A 45 4.55 3.02 7.73
C GLU A 45 4.37 1.90 8.76
N GLN A 46 5.09 1.98 9.88
CA GLN A 46 4.99 1.01 10.98
C GLN A 46 3.65 1.12 11.73
N VAL A 47 3.13 2.33 11.94
CA VAL A 47 1.82 2.56 12.57
C VAL A 47 0.67 2.07 11.68
N CYS A 48 0.74 2.32 10.37
CA CYS A 48 -0.21 1.75 9.40
C CYS A 48 -0.16 0.21 9.47
N HIS A 49 1.02 -0.38 9.32
CA HIS A 49 1.20 -1.84 9.37
C HIS A 49 0.72 -2.46 10.69
N GLN A 50 1.07 -1.87 11.83
CA GLN A 50 0.59 -2.31 13.15
C GLN A 50 -0.93 -2.16 13.29
N SER A 51 -1.53 -1.11 12.72
CA SER A 51 -3.00 -0.96 12.73
C SER A 51 -3.71 -2.01 11.89
N VAL A 52 -3.14 -2.40 10.74
CA VAL A 52 -3.62 -3.51 9.90
C VAL A 52 -3.54 -4.84 10.66
N ILE A 53 -2.36 -5.19 11.19
CA ILE A 53 -2.16 -6.43 11.94
C ILE A 53 -3.09 -6.46 13.17
N TYR A 54 -3.18 -5.36 13.93
CA TYR A 54 -4.07 -5.29 15.09
C TYR A 54 -5.53 -5.51 14.69
N ARG A 55 -6.04 -4.77 13.69
CA ARG A 55 -7.42 -4.91 13.16
C ARG A 55 -7.72 -6.35 12.74
N SER A 56 -6.80 -7.01 12.03
CA SER A 56 -6.95 -8.41 11.59
C SER A 56 -6.88 -9.47 12.70
N SER A 57 -6.40 -9.11 13.89
CA SER A 57 -6.17 -10.04 15.00
C SER A 57 -7.22 -9.99 16.11
N VAL A 58 -8.13 -9.01 16.07
CA VAL A 58 -9.16 -8.83 17.09
C VAL A 58 -10.39 -9.68 16.70
N PRO A 59 -10.83 -10.64 17.56
CA PRO A 59 -12.01 -11.45 17.26
C PRO A 59 -13.26 -10.58 17.20
N ILE A 60 -14.09 -10.83 16.19
CA ILE A 60 -15.13 -9.91 15.70
C ILE A 60 -16.36 -9.78 16.62
N GLU A 61 -16.50 -10.66 17.63
CA GLU A 61 -17.67 -10.73 18.50
C GLU A 61 -17.89 -9.44 19.32
N GLY A 62 -18.75 -8.55 18.81
CA GLY A 62 -19.20 -7.33 19.49
C GLY A 62 -18.27 -6.11 19.35
N VAL A 63 -17.36 -6.10 18.36
CA VAL A 63 -16.26 -5.12 18.30
C VAL A 63 -16.58 -3.85 17.50
N ILE A 64 -16.02 -2.74 17.97
CA ILE A 64 -16.06 -1.40 17.37
C ILE A 64 -15.20 -1.37 16.09
N ASP A 65 -15.67 -0.76 15.00
CA ASP A 65 -14.90 -0.56 13.74
C ASP A 65 -13.60 0.21 14.04
N LEU A 66 -12.46 -0.51 14.12
CA LEU A 66 -11.16 0.03 14.49
C LEU A 66 -10.53 0.75 13.29
N PRO A 67 -10.47 2.09 13.24
CA PRO A 67 -9.99 2.81 12.07
C PRO A 67 -8.53 2.48 11.77
N LEU A 68 -8.21 2.24 10.49
CA LEU A 68 -6.82 2.10 10.05
C LEU A 68 -6.08 3.43 10.26
N LYS A 69 -4.82 3.35 10.70
CA LYS A 69 -3.92 4.50 10.85
C LYS A 69 -2.97 4.61 9.66
N CYS A 70 -3.53 4.46 8.47
CA CYS A 70 -2.81 4.52 7.21
C CYS A 70 -3.07 5.89 6.58
N GLU A 71 -2.04 6.74 6.53
CA GLU A 71 -2.07 8.02 5.81
C GLU A 71 -1.73 7.78 4.34
N THR A 72 -2.45 8.44 3.42
CA THR A 72 -2.09 8.41 1.99
C THR A 72 -0.86 9.26 1.70
N ASP A 73 0.22 8.62 1.26
CA ASP A 73 1.43 9.32 0.82
C ASP A 73 1.18 10.10 -0.48
N LYS A 74 1.80 11.28 -0.59
CA LYS A 74 1.64 12.19 -1.73
C LYS A 74 3.00 12.44 -2.36
N ILE A 75 3.22 11.95 -3.58
CA ILE A 75 4.53 11.99 -4.25
C ILE A 75 4.47 12.83 -5.53
N CYS A 76 5.30 13.86 -5.60
CA CYS A 76 5.51 14.67 -6.79
C CYS A 76 6.83 14.27 -7.47
N ILE A 77 6.75 13.61 -8.63
CA ILE A 77 7.92 13.20 -9.41
C ILE A 77 8.39 14.36 -10.29
N THR A 78 9.67 14.73 -10.22
CA THR A 78 10.23 15.89 -10.94
C THR A 78 11.63 15.65 -11.51
N THR A 79 11.95 16.34 -12.60
CA THR A 79 13.32 16.42 -13.19
C THR A 79 14.15 17.59 -12.64
N LYS A 80 13.63 18.32 -11.65
CA LYS A 80 14.34 19.46 -11.03
C LYS A 80 15.40 18.95 -10.05
N LEU A 81 16.64 19.39 -10.26
CA LEU A 81 17.78 19.05 -9.39
C LEU A 81 17.66 19.71 -8.00
N PHE A 82 17.07 20.90 -7.94
CA PHE A 82 16.88 21.69 -6.72
C PHE A 82 15.44 22.23 -6.62
N GLY A 83 14.99 22.47 -5.39
CA GLY A 83 13.62 22.89 -5.08
C GLY A 83 12.61 21.74 -5.04
N LYS A 84 11.32 22.11 -4.91
CA LYS A 84 10.17 21.22 -5.00
C LYS A 84 9.67 21.10 -6.45
N GLY A 85 9.02 19.98 -6.76
CA GLY A 85 8.25 19.85 -7.99
C GLY A 85 7.07 20.83 -8.04
N ASN A 86 6.41 20.97 -9.19
CA ASN A 86 5.19 21.75 -9.34
C ASN A 86 3.98 20.82 -9.49
N CYS A 87 3.60 20.18 -8.38
CA CYS A 87 2.39 19.37 -8.24
C CYS A 87 1.40 19.97 -7.21
N TYR A 88 1.52 21.27 -6.90
CA TYR A 88 0.66 21.92 -5.89
C TYR A 88 -0.82 21.83 -6.27
N ASP A 89 -1.14 22.05 -7.54
CA ASP A 89 -2.50 21.98 -8.07
C ASP A 89 -3.04 20.55 -8.06
N ASP A 90 -2.21 19.55 -8.41
CA ASP A 90 -2.55 18.11 -8.42
C ASP A 90 -2.88 17.57 -7.01
N PHE A 91 -2.32 18.20 -5.97
CA PHE A 91 -2.56 17.86 -4.57
C PHE A 91 -3.41 18.91 -3.83
N GLN A 92 -4.10 19.82 -4.54
CA GLN A 92 -4.98 20.84 -3.93
C GLN A 92 -4.32 21.65 -2.78
N GLY A 93 -3.00 21.83 -2.85
CA GLY A 93 -2.20 22.52 -1.84
C GLY A 93 -1.75 21.69 -0.63
N GLU A 94 -2.08 20.40 -0.57
CA GLU A 94 -1.61 19.47 0.44
C GLU A 94 -0.08 19.29 0.40
N LYS A 95 0.51 18.82 1.52
CA LYS A 95 1.94 18.50 1.59
C LYS A 95 2.25 17.24 0.79
N TYR A 96 3.36 17.26 0.04
CA TYR A 96 3.85 16.12 -0.73
C TYR A 96 5.39 15.99 -0.64
N ILE A 97 5.86 14.75 -0.81
CA ILE A 97 7.26 14.36 -0.96
C ILE A 97 7.67 14.64 -2.41
N THR A 98 8.90 15.11 -2.64
CA THR A 98 9.43 15.35 -3.99
C THR A 98 10.45 14.28 -4.36
N GLU A 99 10.05 13.38 -5.24
CA GLU A 99 10.95 12.37 -5.82
C GLU A 99 11.63 12.91 -7.07
N ARG A 100 12.94 12.70 -7.19
CA ARG A 100 13.77 13.28 -8.26
C ARG A 100 14.23 12.20 -9.22
N VAL A 101 13.90 12.38 -10.49
CA VAL A 101 14.33 11.53 -11.60
C VAL A 101 15.33 12.25 -12.50
N THR A 102 16.18 11.47 -13.15
CA THR A 102 17.20 11.95 -14.07
C THR A 102 16.61 12.72 -15.26
N LYS A 103 17.41 13.66 -15.80
CA LYS A 103 17.12 14.31 -17.09
C LYS A 103 17.51 13.45 -18.29
N ASN A 104 18.12 12.28 -18.07
CA ASN A 104 18.51 11.37 -19.15
C ASN A 104 17.28 10.63 -19.70
N GLU A 105 16.92 10.98 -20.94
CA GLU A 105 15.77 10.46 -21.68
C GLU A 105 15.70 8.94 -21.84
N LYS A 106 16.85 8.23 -21.75
CA LYS A 106 16.90 6.76 -21.83
C LYS A 106 16.67 6.06 -20.49
N ARG A 107 16.65 6.81 -19.39
CA ARG A 107 16.58 6.29 -18.01
C ARG A 107 15.42 6.85 -17.19
N ILE A 108 14.75 7.88 -17.69
CA ILE A 108 13.69 8.55 -16.94
C ILE A 108 12.49 7.63 -16.67
N ASP A 109 12.05 6.86 -17.66
CA ASP A 109 10.98 5.87 -17.50
C ASP A 109 11.35 4.78 -16.49
N ASP A 110 12.58 4.25 -16.54
CA ASP A 110 13.11 3.26 -15.58
C ASP A 110 13.12 3.80 -14.13
N GLU A 111 13.54 5.05 -13.94
CA GLU A 111 13.55 5.68 -12.61
C GLU A 111 12.14 6.00 -12.09
N ILE A 112 11.19 6.35 -12.98
CA ILE A 112 9.77 6.50 -12.62
C ILE A 112 9.16 5.15 -12.22
N ASN A 113 9.37 4.12 -13.04
CA ASN A 113 8.87 2.77 -12.78
C ASN A 113 9.45 2.19 -11.49
N LYS A 114 10.71 2.50 -11.17
CA LYS A 114 11.36 2.17 -9.90
C LYS A 114 10.69 2.81 -8.69
N ILE A 115 10.27 4.08 -8.80
CA ILE A 115 9.51 4.76 -7.73
C ILE A 115 8.16 4.06 -7.54
N ILE A 116 7.39 3.86 -8.62
CA ILE A 116 6.08 3.20 -8.56
C ILE A 116 6.19 1.78 -7.97
N ALA A 117 7.16 0.97 -8.43
CA ALA A 117 7.37 -0.39 -7.94
C ALA A 117 7.75 -0.44 -6.44
N LYS A 118 8.55 0.52 -5.96
CA LYS A 118 8.85 0.68 -4.53
C LYS A 118 7.60 1.00 -3.71
N GLU A 119 6.79 1.96 -4.17
CA GLU A 119 5.56 2.35 -3.48
C GLU A 119 4.53 1.22 -3.47
N MET A 120 4.44 0.43 -4.55
CA MET A 120 3.63 -0.79 -4.58
C MET A 120 4.15 -1.83 -3.56
N LYS A 121 5.46 -2.08 -3.52
CA LYS A 121 6.09 -2.98 -2.52
C LYS A 121 5.78 -2.52 -1.09
N LYS A 122 5.86 -1.21 -0.83
CA LYS A 122 5.60 -0.56 0.46
C LYS A 122 4.14 -0.69 0.87
N CYS A 123 3.21 -0.28 0.01
CA CYS A 123 1.77 -0.45 0.22
C CYS A 123 1.41 -1.91 0.54
N TRP A 124 1.91 -2.84 -0.27
CA TRP A 124 1.70 -4.27 -0.05
C TRP A 124 2.24 -4.77 1.29
N TRP A 125 3.43 -4.31 1.68
CA TRP A 125 4.02 -4.65 2.98
C TRP A 125 3.20 -4.10 4.15
N MET A 126 2.76 -2.83 4.08
CA MET A 126 1.92 -2.21 5.10
C MET A 126 0.61 -2.98 5.28
N MET A 127 -0.05 -3.35 4.19
CA MET A 127 -1.31 -4.12 4.18
C MET A 127 -1.12 -5.63 4.43
N GLY A 128 -0.13 -6.00 5.26
CA GLY A 128 0.10 -7.37 5.71
C GLY A 128 0.54 -8.36 4.63
N GLN A 129 0.93 -7.87 3.44
CA GLN A 129 1.29 -8.69 2.27
C GLN A 129 0.21 -9.72 1.90
N GLY A 130 -1.06 -9.37 2.13
CA GLY A 130 -2.24 -10.23 1.98
C GLY A 130 -2.26 -11.47 2.87
N LEU A 131 -1.36 -11.60 3.86
CA LEU A 131 -1.35 -12.72 4.82
C LEU A 131 -2.43 -12.59 5.92
N VAL A 132 -3.17 -11.49 5.90
CA VAL A 132 -4.28 -11.17 6.81
C VAL A 132 -5.41 -10.53 6.00
N SER A 133 -6.66 -10.79 6.37
CA SER A 133 -7.80 -9.97 5.95
C SER A 133 -7.84 -8.72 6.81
N VAL A 134 -7.95 -7.55 6.18
CA VAL A 134 -7.96 -6.27 6.89
C VAL A 134 -9.40 -5.86 7.24
N TYR A 135 -10.38 -6.40 6.54
CA TYR A 135 -11.78 -5.99 6.63
C TYR A 135 -12.73 -7.12 7.11
N GLU A 136 -12.20 -8.30 7.42
CA GLU A 136 -12.94 -9.42 8.00
C GLU A 136 -13.81 -8.97 9.18
N GLY A 137 -15.09 -9.35 9.14
CA GLY A 137 -16.02 -9.07 10.23
C GLY A 137 -16.41 -7.61 10.45
N SER A 138 -15.98 -6.67 9.60
CA SER A 138 -16.66 -5.38 9.59
C SER A 138 -18.15 -5.63 9.27
N TRP A 139 -19.08 -5.12 10.07
CA TRP A 139 -20.52 -5.29 9.84
C TRP A 139 -20.98 -4.72 8.49
N LYS A 140 -20.15 -3.85 7.88
CA LYS A 140 -20.30 -3.30 6.53
C LYS A 140 -19.90 -4.30 5.42
N SER A 141 -19.12 -5.35 5.70
CA SER A 141 -18.77 -6.39 4.71
C SER A 141 -19.98 -7.18 4.19
N ALA A 142 -21.09 -7.17 4.93
CA ALA A 142 -22.39 -7.65 4.47
C ALA A 142 -23.09 -6.71 3.46
N THR A 143 -22.57 -5.49 3.26
CA THR A 143 -22.99 -4.59 2.17
C THR A 143 -22.08 -4.77 0.95
N GLU A 144 -22.61 -4.53 -0.24
CA GLU A 144 -22.18 -5.19 -1.49
C GLU A 144 -20.84 -4.73 -2.08
N LYS A 145 -20.10 -3.82 -1.44
CA LYS A 145 -18.98 -3.09 -2.03
C LYS A 145 -17.57 -3.60 -1.68
N LEU A 146 -16.55 -3.08 -2.37
CA LEU A 146 -15.13 -3.39 -2.12
C LEU A 146 -14.54 -2.47 -1.05
N ASP A 147 -13.66 -2.99 -0.18
CA ASP A 147 -12.94 -2.16 0.79
C ASP A 147 -11.55 -1.80 0.27
N CYS A 148 -11.24 -0.50 0.23
CA CYS A 148 -10.08 0.05 -0.45
C CYS A 148 -9.26 0.98 0.46
N ASN A 149 -7.93 0.90 0.34
CA ASN A 149 -6.99 1.79 1.02
C ASN A 149 -6.04 2.41 -0.02
N ILE A 150 -6.11 3.73 -0.20
CA ILE A 150 -5.20 4.47 -1.09
C ILE A 150 -3.88 4.68 -0.35
N CYS A 151 -2.88 3.86 -0.66
CA CYS A 151 -1.56 3.96 -0.04
C CYS A 151 -0.79 5.21 -0.50
N THR A 152 -0.76 5.45 -1.81
CA THR A 152 0.07 6.51 -2.41
C THR A 152 -0.66 7.18 -3.58
N ARG A 153 -0.71 8.52 -3.60
CA ARG A 153 -1.12 9.34 -4.75
C ARG A 153 0.13 9.94 -5.40
N ILE A 154 0.30 9.72 -6.71
CA ILE A 154 1.48 10.12 -7.49
C ILE A 154 1.08 11.16 -8.53
N ALA A 155 1.80 12.29 -8.56
CA ALA A 155 1.65 13.34 -9.55
C ALA A 155 3.00 13.68 -10.21
N PHE A 156 2.95 14.23 -11.42
CA PHE A 156 4.13 14.56 -12.22
C PHE A 156 4.28 16.08 -12.36
N ASP A 157 5.50 16.60 -12.16
CA ASP A 157 5.80 18.03 -12.38
C ASP A 157 5.40 18.46 -13.80
N LYS A 158 4.81 19.66 -13.95
CA LYS A 158 4.35 20.20 -15.25
C LYS A 158 5.40 20.10 -16.37
N ASN A 159 6.70 20.25 -16.06
CA ASN A 159 7.79 20.10 -17.04
C ASN A 159 8.02 18.65 -17.47
N LEU A 160 7.77 17.70 -16.56
CA LEU A 160 7.84 16.27 -16.83
C LEU A 160 6.62 15.83 -17.65
N LYS A 161 5.40 16.23 -17.25
CA LYS A 161 4.15 16.00 -18.01
C LYS A 161 4.28 16.43 -19.48
N ALA A 162 4.80 17.64 -19.72
CA ALA A 162 4.97 18.18 -21.08
C ALA A 162 6.03 17.44 -21.93
N LYS A 163 7.07 16.85 -21.31
CA LYS A 163 8.16 16.16 -22.02
C LYS A 163 7.95 14.64 -22.14
N ARG A 164 7.18 14.06 -21.22
CA ARG A 164 6.89 12.63 -21.10
C ARG A 164 5.41 12.47 -20.81
N PRO A 165 4.52 12.67 -21.80
CA PRO A 165 3.08 12.47 -21.62
C PRO A 165 2.73 10.99 -21.33
N LYS A 166 3.61 10.06 -21.73
CA LYS A 166 3.54 8.63 -21.44
C LYS A 166 4.84 8.14 -20.83
N VAL A 167 4.75 7.17 -19.93
CA VAL A 167 5.87 6.41 -19.35
C VAL A 167 5.65 4.94 -19.69
N TYR A 168 6.70 4.29 -20.20
CA TYR A 168 6.62 2.92 -20.71
C TYR A 168 7.32 1.92 -19.79
N GLY A 169 6.95 0.65 -19.88
CA GLY A 169 7.71 -0.46 -19.31
C GLY A 169 7.48 -0.74 -17.83
N TYR A 170 6.37 -0.27 -17.22
CA TYR A 170 6.18 -0.41 -15.77
C TYR A 170 5.87 -1.86 -15.35
N LYS A 171 5.07 -2.59 -16.14
CA LYS A 171 4.84 -4.03 -15.95
C LYS A 171 6.12 -4.82 -16.22
N THR A 172 6.86 -4.46 -17.28
CA THR A 172 8.20 -5.00 -17.56
C THR A 172 9.11 -4.83 -16.34
N TYR A 173 9.12 -3.63 -15.75
CA TYR A 173 9.94 -3.32 -14.59
C TYR A 173 9.60 -4.24 -13.42
N LEU A 174 8.31 -4.42 -13.11
CA LEU A 174 7.85 -5.33 -12.05
C LEU A 174 8.27 -6.79 -12.30
N LEU A 175 8.20 -7.25 -13.55
CA LEU A 175 8.51 -8.63 -13.96
C LEU A 175 10.02 -8.94 -14.02
N THR A 176 10.88 -7.93 -14.14
CA THR A 176 12.32 -8.12 -14.40
C THR A 176 13.23 -7.63 -13.27
N ASN A 177 12.84 -6.58 -12.54
CA ASN A 177 13.67 -6.00 -11.49
C ASN A 177 13.47 -6.71 -10.15
N LYS A 178 14.59 -6.96 -9.47
CA LYS A 178 14.62 -7.66 -8.18
C LYS A 178 14.59 -6.71 -6.99
N ILE A 179 13.93 -7.15 -5.93
CA ILE A 179 14.07 -6.62 -4.58
C ILE A 179 15.19 -7.35 -3.83
N ASP A 180 15.51 -6.88 -2.63
CA ASP A 180 16.66 -7.33 -1.82
C ASP A 180 16.61 -8.83 -1.46
N SER A 181 15.43 -9.46 -1.45
CA SER A 181 15.25 -10.91 -1.26
C SER A 181 15.59 -11.75 -2.50
N GLY A 182 15.97 -11.13 -3.63
CA GLY A 182 16.28 -11.79 -4.90
C GLY A 182 15.06 -12.18 -5.74
N GLN A 183 13.85 -12.04 -5.20
CA GLN A 183 12.58 -12.09 -5.93
C GLN A 183 12.39 -10.83 -6.78
N THR A 184 11.61 -10.91 -7.86
CA THR A 184 11.15 -9.71 -8.58
C THR A 184 10.05 -8.99 -7.80
N TYR A 185 9.78 -7.72 -8.13
CA TYR A 185 8.62 -7.03 -7.56
C TYR A 185 7.32 -7.79 -7.85
N TRP A 186 7.15 -8.32 -9.07
CA TRP A 186 6.00 -9.16 -9.42
C TRP A 186 5.91 -10.39 -8.52
N GLN A 187 6.97 -11.17 -8.36
CA GLN A 187 6.99 -12.35 -7.47
C GLN A 187 6.69 -11.98 -6.01
N PHE A 188 7.24 -10.86 -5.51
CA PHE A 188 7.01 -10.41 -4.14
C PHE A 188 5.55 -10.02 -3.87
N LEU A 189 4.96 -9.24 -4.78
CA LEU A 189 3.55 -8.86 -4.72
C LEU A 189 2.69 -10.13 -4.82
N THR A 190 2.86 -10.91 -5.89
CA THR A 190 1.99 -12.05 -6.25
C THR A 190 2.14 -13.29 -5.41
N LYS A 191 3.20 -13.39 -4.59
CA LYS A 191 3.67 -14.65 -3.98
C LYS A 191 3.91 -15.77 -5.02
N SER A 192 4.00 -15.43 -6.31
CA SER A 192 4.25 -16.39 -7.39
C SER A 192 5.74 -16.69 -7.51
N ASN A 193 6.07 -17.91 -7.94
CA ASN A 193 7.43 -18.24 -8.37
C ASN A 193 7.71 -17.82 -9.83
N SER A 194 6.68 -17.45 -10.59
CA SER A 194 6.82 -17.08 -12.01
C SER A 194 6.98 -15.57 -12.22
N ASN A 195 7.77 -15.18 -13.22
CA ASN A 195 7.79 -13.82 -13.78
C ASN A 195 6.87 -13.73 -15.01
N TYR A 196 5.67 -14.29 -14.91
CA TYR A 196 4.68 -14.29 -15.97
C TYR A 196 3.46 -13.48 -15.54
N MET A 197 3.05 -12.57 -16.43
CA MET A 197 1.79 -11.84 -16.35
C MET A 197 0.98 -12.28 -17.57
N GLU A 198 -0.19 -12.86 -17.35
CA GLU A 198 -1.07 -13.31 -18.43
C GLU A 198 -1.61 -12.11 -19.21
N GLY A 199 -1.89 -12.30 -20.50
CA GLY A 199 -2.32 -11.22 -21.41
C GLY A 199 -1.28 -10.10 -21.62
N TYR A 200 -0.08 -10.22 -21.04
CA TYR A 200 0.92 -9.15 -21.09
C TYR A 200 1.45 -8.90 -22.51
N LYS A 201 1.34 -7.64 -22.92
CA LYS A 201 1.87 -7.08 -24.16
C LYS A 201 2.74 -5.88 -23.84
N ALA A 202 3.97 -5.87 -24.34
CA ALA A 202 4.94 -4.81 -24.04
C ALA A 202 4.58 -3.49 -24.73
N GLU A 203 3.88 -3.55 -25.86
CA GLU A 203 3.36 -2.40 -26.60
C GLU A 203 2.20 -1.69 -25.88
N GLU A 204 1.51 -2.38 -24.96
CA GLU A 204 0.44 -1.84 -24.09
C GLU A 204 0.95 -1.57 -22.65
N ASP A 205 2.27 -1.65 -22.43
CA ASP A 205 2.91 -1.37 -21.15
C ASP A 205 3.26 0.12 -21.02
N PHE A 206 2.24 0.96 -20.90
CA PHE A 206 2.41 2.39 -20.60
C PHE A 206 1.27 2.94 -19.74
N PHE A 207 1.52 4.09 -19.13
CA PHE A 207 0.49 4.92 -18.49
C PHE A 207 0.72 6.40 -18.84
N GLU A 208 -0.32 7.23 -18.72
CA GLU A 208 -0.24 8.67 -19.00
C GLU A 208 0.15 9.46 -17.75
N THR A 209 1.03 10.46 -17.91
CA THR A 209 1.47 11.32 -16.79
C THR A 209 0.57 12.55 -16.59
N LYS A 210 -0.38 12.78 -17.52
CA LYS A 210 -1.28 13.94 -17.53
C LYS A 210 -2.10 14.02 -16.23
N GLU A 211 -2.62 12.89 -15.80
CA GLU A 211 -3.47 12.75 -14.62
C GLU A 211 -2.66 12.31 -13.40
N GLN A 212 -3.24 12.52 -12.21
CA GLN A 212 -2.73 11.90 -10.99
C GLN A 212 -2.98 10.39 -11.07
N THR A 213 -2.10 9.58 -10.52
CA THR A 213 -2.29 8.13 -10.36
C THR A 213 -2.28 7.74 -8.90
N ALA A 214 -2.83 6.58 -8.57
CA ALA A 214 -2.89 6.05 -7.21
C ALA A 214 -2.45 4.59 -7.15
N ILE A 215 -1.86 4.24 -6.01
CA ILE A 215 -1.58 2.86 -5.60
C ILE A 215 -2.61 2.50 -4.54
N ILE A 216 -3.51 1.58 -4.90
CA ILE A 216 -4.67 1.20 -4.10
C ILE A 216 -4.53 -0.26 -3.71
N TYR A 217 -4.63 -0.56 -2.41
CA TYR A 217 -4.92 -1.92 -1.94
C TYR A 217 -6.44 -2.10 -1.89
N ALA A 218 -6.96 -3.21 -2.38
CA ALA A 218 -8.39 -3.52 -2.31
C ALA A 218 -8.63 -4.99 -1.95
N GLU A 219 -9.63 -5.23 -1.11
CA GLU A 219 -10.01 -6.55 -0.59
C GLU A 219 -11.46 -6.90 -0.97
N ALA A 220 -11.69 -8.15 -1.36
CA ALA A 220 -12.97 -8.67 -1.83
C ALA A 220 -13.33 -10.01 -1.17
N THR A 221 -14.61 -10.25 -0.93
CA THR A 221 -15.14 -11.54 -0.46
C THR A 221 -15.67 -12.40 -1.63
N LYS A 222 -15.71 -13.72 -1.44
CA LYS A 222 -15.90 -14.74 -2.49
C LYS A 222 -17.18 -14.57 -3.29
N GLY A 223 -18.27 -14.18 -2.62
CA GLY A 223 -19.56 -13.94 -3.27
C GLY A 223 -19.45 -12.90 -4.39
N LYS A 224 -18.73 -11.80 -4.14
CA LYS A 224 -18.64 -10.66 -5.06
C LYS A 224 -17.72 -10.89 -6.24
N LEU A 225 -16.77 -11.83 -6.19
CA LEU A 225 -15.88 -12.07 -7.34
C LEU A 225 -16.67 -12.58 -8.56
N GLN A 226 -17.84 -13.20 -8.35
CA GLN A 226 -18.74 -13.59 -9.44
C GLN A 226 -19.56 -12.40 -9.99
N ASP A 227 -19.93 -11.46 -9.12
CA ASP A 227 -20.76 -10.28 -9.48
C ASP A 227 -19.95 -9.09 -10.02
N LEU A 228 -18.68 -8.96 -9.64
CA LEU A 228 -17.69 -8.02 -10.20
C LEU A 228 -17.12 -8.50 -11.55
N PHE A 229 -17.15 -9.81 -11.79
CA PHE A 229 -16.79 -10.41 -13.07
C PHE A 229 -17.92 -11.32 -13.63
N PRO A 230 -19.14 -10.80 -13.88
CA PRO A 230 -20.26 -11.60 -14.37
C PRO A 230 -20.08 -12.03 -15.85
N TRP A 231 -18.89 -11.78 -16.40
CA TRP A 231 -18.55 -11.81 -17.83
C TRP A 231 -17.95 -13.15 -18.25
N GLY A 232 -18.08 -14.18 -17.40
CA GLY A 232 -17.84 -15.59 -17.75
C GLY A 232 -18.77 -16.15 -18.85
N GLY A 233 -19.61 -15.30 -19.45
CA GLY A 233 -20.59 -15.61 -20.49
C GLY A 233 -20.53 -14.70 -21.73
N GLY A 234 -19.34 -14.26 -22.17
CA GLY A 234 -19.12 -13.83 -23.56
C GLY A 234 -19.04 -12.31 -23.85
N VAL A 235 -17.82 -11.90 -24.23
CA VAL A 235 -17.49 -10.76 -25.12
C VAL A 235 -17.84 -9.33 -24.67
N GLY A 236 -16.83 -8.65 -24.13
CA GLY A 236 -16.47 -7.28 -24.54
C GLY A 236 -16.91 -6.10 -23.67
N GLY A 237 -15.95 -5.34 -23.13
CA GLY A 237 -16.25 -4.05 -22.47
C GLY A 237 -15.21 -3.50 -21.48
N ALA A 238 -14.02 -3.12 -21.95
CA ALA A 238 -13.42 -1.86 -21.47
C ALA A 238 -13.24 -1.60 -19.94
N ILE A 239 -12.48 -2.42 -19.19
CA ILE A 239 -11.61 -1.83 -18.15
C ILE A 239 -10.38 -1.27 -18.86
N VAL A 240 -10.46 -0.01 -19.30
CA VAL A 240 -9.42 0.64 -20.11
C VAL A 240 -8.33 1.19 -19.21
N GLY A 241 -7.15 0.56 -19.24
CA GLY A 241 -5.88 1.16 -18.78
C GLY A 241 -5.45 0.87 -17.34
N GLY A 242 -6.34 0.39 -16.47
CA GLY A 242 -5.97 -0.07 -15.13
C GLY A 242 -5.47 -1.52 -15.14
N ALA A 243 -4.17 -1.76 -14.89
CA ALA A 243 -3.71 -3.11 -14.64
C ALA A 243 -4.07 -3.50 -13.21
N ILE A 244 -5.07 -4.38 -13.07
CA ILE A 244 -5.40 -5.03 -11.81
C ILE A 244 -4.23 -5.97 -11.47
N ILE A 245 -3.22 -5.44 -10.79
CA ILE A 245 -2.15 -6.24 -10.15
C ILE A 245 -2.73 -6.83 -8.84
N GLY A 246 -3.96 -7.33 -8.96
CA GLY A 246 -4.55 -8.25 -8.04
C GLY A 246 -3.62 -9.43 -7.99
N THR A 247 -2.89 -9.50 -6.91
CA THR A 247 -2.35 -10.74 -6.41
C THR A 247 -3.55 -11.48 -5.81
N MET A 248 -3.32 -12.66 -5.29
CA MET A 248 -3.98 -13.04 -4.06
C MET A 248 -2.87 -13.68 -3.25
N VAL A 249 -3.18 -14.01 -2.01
CA VAL A 249 -2.18 -14.53 -1.10
C VAL A 249 -2.76 -15.75 -0.42
N PRO A 250 -2.03 -16.88 -0.50
CA PRO A 250 -2.39 -18.02 0.31
C PRO A 250 -1.98 -17.73 1.76
N ILE A 251 -2.81 -16.94 2.45
CA ILE A 251 -3.39 -17.43 3.70
C ILE A 251 -3.95 -18.83 3.36
N PRO A 252 -3.93 -19.84 4.26
CA PRO A 252 -4.87 -20.97 4.11
C PRO A 252 -6.30 -20.41 3.91
N GLY A 253 -6.74 -20.28 2.64
CA GLY A 253 -7.58 -19.14 2.24
C GLY A 253 -7.73 -18.84 0.73
N ALA A 254 -6.69 -18.49 -0.05
CA ALA A 254 -6.88 -18.15 -1.49
C ALA A 254 -5.60 -18.03 -2.37
N THR A 255 -5.66 -18.32 -3.69
CA THR A 255 -4.79 -17.61 -4.68
C THR A 255 -5.24 -17.62 -6.16
N PHE A 256 -5.44 -16.44 -6.77
CA PHE A 256 -5.68 -16.09 -8.19
C PHE A 256 -5.20 -14.63 -8.49
N ILE A 257 -4.90 -14.23 -9.73
CA ILE A 257 -4.20 -12.96 -10.11
C ILE A 257 -4.77 -12.24 -11.36
N GLY A 258 -5.09 -10.95 -11.24
CA GLY A 258 -5.94 -10.14 -12.15
C GLY A 258 -5.40 -9.65 -13.52
N ALA A 259 -4.58 -10.42 -14.24
CA ALA A 259 -4.44 -10.25 -15.71
C ALA A 259 -4.80 -11.52 -16.50
N GLY A 260 -5.38 -12.52 -15.82
CA GLY A 260 -5.87 -13.77 -16.43
C GLY A 260 -5.91 -14.93 -15.45
N ILE A 261 -4.95 -14.99 -14.51
CA ILE A 261 -4.99 -15.94 -13.40
C ILE A 261 -6.08 -15.56 -12.38
N GLY A 262 -6.99 -14.62 -12.65
CA GLY A 262 -8.28 -14.49 -11.97
C GLY A 262 -9.24 -15.62 -12.37
N GLY A 263 -9.01 -16.24 -13.53
CA GLY A 263 -9.85 -17.32 -14.04
C GLY A 263 -9.49 -17.78 -15.45
N VAL A 264 -8.50 -18.66 -15.58
CA VAL A 264 -8.56 -19.75 -16.58
C VAL A 264 -9.48 -20.89 -16.06
N LEU A 265 -10.00 -20.78 -14.83
CA LEU A 265 -10.89 -21.76 -14.21
C LEU A 265 -12.38 -21.50 -14.42
N SER A 266 -12.79 -20.28 -14.76
CA SER A 266 -14.18 -20.01 -15.21
C SER A 266 -14.44 -20.54 -16.61
N PHE A 267 -13.40 -20.84 -17.41
CA PHE A 267 -13.55 -21.42 -18.76
C PHE A 267 -13.84 -22.94 -18.75
N TRP A 268 -13.67 -23.63 -17.61
CA TRP A 268 -13.94 -25.06 -17.48
C TRP A 268 -14.70 -25.35 -16.18
N GLY A 269 -16.01 -25.17 -16.20
CA GLY A 269 -16.95 -25.51 -15.12
C GLY A 269 -17.10 -27.02 -14.87
N GLY A 270 -16.00 -27.71 -14.56
CA GLY A 270 -15.95 -29.14 -14.26
C GLY A 270 -14.68 -29.53 -13.50
N ASP A 271 -14.61 -30.80 -13.06
CA ASP A 271 -13.55 -31.31 -12.18
C ASP A 271 -12.10 -31.12 -12.68
N GLY A 272 -11.90 -30.82 -13.97
CA GLY A 272 -10.61 -30.44 -14.54
C GLY A 272 -10.02 -29.20 -13.87
N ALA A 273 -10.82 -28.18 -13.58
CA ALA A 273 -10.37 -26.96 -12.89
C ALA A 273 -9.87 -27.28 -11.47
N LYS A 274 -10.66 -28.02 -10.68
CA LYS A 274 -10.28 -28.49 -9.34
C LYS A 274 -9.02 -29.36 -9.36
N LYS A 275 -8.88 -30.25 -10.36
CA LYS A 275 -7.67 -31.09 -10.53
C LYS A 275 -6.44 -30.28 -10.91
N LEU A 276 -6.57 -29.23 -11.73
CA LEU A 276 -5.45 -28.35 -12.08
C LEU A 276 -5.00 -27.50 -10.89
N VAL A 277 -5.94 -26.91 -10.14
CA VAL A 277 -5.62 -26.22 -8.86
C VAL A 277 -4.89 -27.17 -7.93
N LYS A 278 -5.44 -28.37 -7.67
CA LYS A 278 -4.83 -29.36 -6.78
C LYS A 278 -3.49 -29.92 -7.31
N LYS A 279 -3.19 -29.81 -8.61
CA LYS A 279 -1.93 -30.22 -9.22
C LYS A 279 -0.81 -29.19 -9.06
N TYR A 280 -1.12 -27.90 -9.20
CA TYR A 280 -0.14 -26.82 -9.06
C TYR A 280 -0.07 -26.26 -7.64
N TYR A 281 -1.13 -26.43 -6.85
CA TYR A 281 -1.30 -25.94 -5.47
C TYR A 281 -1.94 -27.05 -4.59
N PRO A 282 -1.20 -28.12 -4.23
CA PRO A 282 -1.75 -29.32 -3.59
C PRO A 282 -2.25 -29.17 -2.12
N GLY A 283 -2.45 -27.94 -1.63
CA GLY A 283 -2.96 -27.62 -0.29
C GLY A 283 -4.15 -26.65 -0.28
N PHE A 284 -4.89 -26.54 -1.39
CA PHE A 284 -6.04 -25.64 -1.53
C PHE A 284 -7.37 -26.33 -1.16
N ASP A 285 -7.95 -25.95 -0.02
CA ASP A 285 -9.34 -26.17 0.41
C ASP A 285 -9.78 -24.85 1.09
N SER A 286 -10.59 -23.99 0.45
CA SER A 286 -10.79 -22.63 1.00
C SER A 286 -12.02 -21.78 0.59
N ASP A 287 -12.26 -20.86 1.52
CA ASP A 287 -13.16 -19.71 1.59
C ASP A 287 -12.37 -18.63 2.39
N ASP A 288 -12.54 -17.31 2.27
CA ASP A 288 -13.47 -16.55 1.42
C ASP A 288 -12.85 -15.28 0.77
N VAL A 289 -11.59 -14.93 1.07
CA VAL A 289 -11.08 -13.54 0.86
C VAL A 289 -10.01 -13.42 -0.24
N PHE A 290 -10.05 -12.32 -0.98
CA PHE A 290 -9.15 -11.97 -2.08
C PHE A 290 -8.54 -10.57 -1.88
N THR A 291 -7.22 -10.42 -2.05
CA THR A 291 -6.49 -9.17 -1.74
C THR A 291 -5.64 -8.71 -2.93
N SER A 292 -5.79 -7.44 -3.34
CA SER A 292 -5.21 -6.90 -4.57
C SER A 292 -4.43 -5.61 -4.35
N ILE A 293 -3.45 -5.32 -5.22
CA ILE A 293 -2.81 -4.01 -5.29
C ILE A 293 -2.84 -3.46 -6.72
N GLN A 294 -3.28 -2.23 -6.91
CA GLN A 294 -3.56 -1.70 -8.24
C GLN A 294 -2.85 -0.36 -8.44
N PHE A 295 -2.33 -0.13 -9.64
CA PHE A 295 -1.81 1.16 -10.06
C PHE A 295 -2.72 1.72 -11.15
N VAL A 296 -3.48 2.76 -10.80
CA VAL A 296 -4.64 3.25 -11.57
C VAL A 296 -4.64 4.78 -11.67
N PRO A 297 -5.34 5.38 -12.66
CA PRO A 297 -5.66 6.80 -12.63
C PRO A 297 -6.41 7.20 -11.35
N TYR A 298 -6.10 8.36 -10.79
CA TYR A 298 -6.80 8.92 -9.64
C TYR A 298 -7.84 9.94 -10.10
N ASN A 299 -8.97 9.41 -10.57
CA ASN A 299 -10.15 10.19 -10.92
C ASN A 299 -11.40 9.48 -10.39
N ILE A 300 -12.48 10.23 -10.15
CA ILE A 300 -13.69 9.73 -9.50
C ILE A 300 -14.29 8.54 -10.26
N GLU A 301 -14.36 8.63 -11.60
CA GLU A 301 -14.86 7.56 -12.46
C GLU A 301 -14.09 6.24 -12.27
N THR A 302 -12.75 6.28 -12.18
CA THR A 302 -11.94 5.08 -11.92
C THR A 302 -12.20 4.52 -10.52
N LEU A 303 -12.35 5.38 -9.52
CA LEU A 303 -12.62 4.99 -8.13
C LEU A 303 -14.04 4.42 -7.94
N GLU A 304 -15.03 4.94 -8.64
CA GLU A 304 -16.40 4.45 -8.67
C GLU A 304 -16.51 3.12 -9.42
N ASN A 305 -15.83 2.98 -10.57
CA ASN A 305 -15.74 1.72 -11.33
C ASN A 305 -14.98 0.61 -10.59
N MET A 306 -14.19 0.95 -9.57
CA MET A 306 -13.57 -0.01 -8.64
C MET A 306 -14.49 -0.38 -7.46
N GLU A 307 -15.73 0.12 -7.42
CA GLU A 307 -16.75 -0.15 -6.37
C GLU A 307 -16.26 0.02 -4.91
N CYS A 308 -15.24 0.86 -4.70
CA CYS A 308 -14.68 1.12 -3.38
C CYS A 308 -15.71 1.81 -2.48
N SER A 309 -16.25 1.11 -1.47
CA SER A 309 -17.21 1.69 -0.50
C SER A 309 -16.60 2.72 0.43
N SER A 310 -15.32 2.54 0.76
CA SER A 310 -14.63 3.36 1.73
C SER A 310 -13.22 3.62 1.26
N PHE A 311 -12.78 4.86 1.43
CA PHE A 311 -11.39 5.27 1.34
C PHE A 311 -10.94 5.63 2.74
N GLN A 312 -10.40 4.65 3.48
CA GLN A 312 -9.74 4.95 4.74
C GLN A 312 -8.37 5.59 4.41
N GLY A 313 -8.09 6.77 4.97
CA GLY A 313 -6.81 7.48 4.81
C GLY A 313 -6.90 8.94 4.34
N GLU A 314 -8.06 9.45 3.93
CA GLU A 314 -8.28 10.88 3.65
C GLU A 314 -8.73 11.63 4.94
N PHE A 315 -7.76 12.11 5.72
CA PHE A 315 -7.94 12.99 6.89
C PHE A 315 -6.87 14.09 6.95
#